data_AF-A0A959SX46-F1
#
_entry.id   AF-A0A959SX46-F1
#
_cell.length_a   1.000
_cell.length_b   1.000
_cell.length_c   1.000
_cell.angle_alpha   90.00
_cell.angle_beta   90.00
_cell.angle_gamma   90.00
#
_symmetry.space_group_name_H-M   'P 1'
#
loop_
_entity.id
_entity.type
_entity.pdbx_description
1 polymer ?
#
loop_
_entity_poly.entity_id
_entity_poly.type
_entity_poly.pdbx_seq_one_letter_code
_entity_poly.pdbx_strand_id
1 'polypeptide(L)'
;MKKNFLLVCVLLNISRLLAQTDTVYLWPNAVPGETKPKAKPVITTFDDGITRTIEENNPFFAVFKPKEFQRNGKAIIITPGGGYVRVATVKEGYATASWLIELGYTVFVLQYRVPDKRAAALQDIQRTIKLVRSNAKKYRIDPNKIAAMGFSAGAHLVALAGMGKNEQTYDTYDQNDSVSSRPNRMIIIYPGYLDGGPNRTLGSEFTVSKETVPTFIFQTMDDNGAQNSFALAQALKNAGSSVELHMTPVGGHGYSLYKGNKAAEAWPKYLELWLKDFM
;
A
#
# COMPACT_ATOMS: atom_id res chain seq x y z
N MET A 1 61.71 -23.31 -0.99
CA MET A 1 60.34 -23.83 -0.84
C MET A 1 59.37 -22.66 -0.64
N LYS A 2 58.73 -22.17 -1.71
CA LYS A 2 57.66 -21.15 -1.62
C LYS A 2 56.35 -21.84 -1.98
N LYS A 3 55.45 -21.96 -1.00
CA LYS A 3 54.10 -22.53 -1.17
C LYS A 3 53.24 -21.48 -1.87
N ASN A 4 52.83 -21.75 -3.10
CA ASN A 4 51.81 -20.96 -3.80
C ASN A 4 50.44 -21.32 -3.21
N PHE A 5 49.82 -20.36 -2.55
CA PHE A 5 48.46 -20.47 -2.05
C PHE A 5 47.51 -20.16 -3.22
N LEU A 6 46.81 -21.18 -3.71
CA LEU A 6 45.81 -21.03 -4.75
C LEU A 6 44.57 -20.38 -4.11
N LEU A 7 44.35 -19.10 -4.40
CA LEU A 7 43.15 -18.37 -4.00
C LEU A 7 41.98 -18.88 -4.84
N VAL A 8 41.14 -19.76 -4.28
CA VAL A 8 39.87 -20.15 -4.89
C VAL A 8 38.87 -19.01 -4.69
N CYS A 9 38.69 -18.19 -5.72
CA CYS A 9 37.59 -17.23 -5.77
C CYS A 9 36.26 -17.98 -5.95
N VAL A 10 35.55 -18.20 -4.84
CA VAL A 10 34.14 -18.61 -4.87
C VAL A 10 33.32 -17.40 -5.32
N LEU A 11 33.03 -17.32 -6.61
CA LEU A 11 32.05 -16.39 -7.16
C LEU A 11 30.64 -16.86 -6.75
N LEU A 12 30.15 -16.35 -5.62
CA LEU A 12 28.74 -16.41 -5.27
C LEU A 12 27.96 -15.52 -6.26
N ASN A 13 27.44 -16.14 -7.32
CA ASN A 13 26.44 -15.52 -8.18
C ASN A 13 25.14 -15.31 -7.40
N ILE A 14 25.03 -14.17 -6.72
CA ILE A 14 23.76 -13.71 -6.17
C ILE A 14 22.99 -13.03 -7.30
N SER A 15 22.35 -13.83 -8.16
CA SER A 15 21.28 -13.32 -9.02
C SER A 15 20.08 -12.99 -8.13
N ARG A 16 20.06 -11.79 -7.55
CA ARG A 16 18.81 -11.19 -7.08
C ARG A 16 17.97 -10.92 -8.32
N LEU A 17 17.09 -11.84 -8.68
CA LEU A 17 15.95 -11.53 -9.55
C LEU A 17 15.18 -10.40 -8.85
N LEU A 18 15.39 -9.16 -9.27
CA LEU A 18 14.58 -8.05 -8.84
C LEU A 18 13.18 -8.32 -9.38
N ALA A 19 12.24 -8.65 -8.49
CA ALA A 19 10.84 -8.89 -8.84
C ALA A 19 10.13 -7.62 -9.34
N GLN A 20 10.75 -6.45 -9.17
CA GLN A 20 10.32 -5.20 -9.77
C GLN A 20 10.59 -5.23 -11.28
N THR A 21 9.52 -5.06 -12.05
CA THR A 21 9.54 -5.17 -13.51
C THR A 21 9.41 -3.82 -14.23
N ASP A 22 8.90 -2.80 -13.55
CA ASP A 22 8.65 -1.47 -14.15
C ASP A 22 8.50 -0.41 -13.05
N THR A 23 8.64 0.86 -13.43
CA THR A 23 8.37 2.05 -12.61
C THR A 23 7.55 3.03 -13.43
N VAL A 24 6.38 3.42 -12.93
CA VAL A 24 5.48 4.34 -13.63
C VAL A 24 5.28 5.60 -12.80
N TYR A 25 5.77 6.74 -13.31
CA TYR A 25 5.51 8.06 -12.73
C TYR A 25 4.05 8.46 -12.97
N LEU A 26 3.39 8.97 -11.92
CA LEU A 26 1.95 9.28 -11.95
C LEU A 26 1.62 10.47 -12.86
N TRP A 27 2.56 11.42 -12.90
CA TRP A 27 2.42 12.71 -13.55
C TRP A 27 3.58 12.89 -14.54
N PRO A 28 3.49 12.46 -15.81
CA PRO A 28 4.58 12.60 -16.78
C PRO A 28 5.07 14.04 -16.99
N ASN A 29 4.17 15.03 -16.90
CA ASN A 29 4.43 16.47 -17.05
C ASN A 29 4.44 17.19 -15.68
N ALA A 30 3.68 18.26 -15.48
CA ALA A 30 3.58 18.91 -14.17
C ALA A 30 2.97 17.98 -13.12
N VAL A 31 3.45 18.07 -11.88
CA VAL A 31 2.86 17.38 -10.72
C VAL A 31 1.87 18.35 -10.06
N PRO A 32 0.58 18.00 -9.88
CA PRO A 32 -0.41 18.94 -9.36
C PRO A 32 -0.01 19.55 -8.00
N GLY A 33 0.03 20.87 -7.91
CA GLY A 33 0.42 21.58 -6.68
C GLY A 33 1.91 21.54 -6.33
N GLU A 34 2.78 21.03 -7.20
CA GLU A 34 4.23 21.07 -7.01
C GLU A 34 4.86 22.18 -7.85
N THR A 35 5.70 23.02 -7.23
CA THR A 35 6.45 24.08 -7.91
C THR A 35 7.93 23.75 -8.06
N LYS A 36 8.46 22.83 -7.23
CA LYS A 36 9.84 22.38 -7.36
C LYS A 36 10.01 21.51 -8.62
N PRO A 37 11.17 21.58 -9.30
CA PRO A 37 11.49 20.61 -10.34
C PRO A 37 11.43 19.18 -9.81
N LYS A 38 10.93 18.27 -10.64
CA LYS A 38 10.94 16.83 -10.32
C LYS A 38 12.34 16.36 -10.00
N ALA A 39 12.48 15.64 -8.90
CA ALA A 39 13.74 15.07 -8.45
C ALA A 39 13.62 13.56 -8.28
N LYS A 40 14.77 12.90 -8.10
CA LYS A 40 14.81 11.55 -7.55
C LYS A 40 14.42 11.61 -6.06
N PRO A 41 13.80 10.55 -5.52
CA PRO A 41 13.48 10.50 -4.10
C PRO A 41 14.73 10.69 -3.23
N VAL A 42 14.59 11.45 -2.16
CA VAL A 42 15.61 11.53 -1.10
C VAL A 42 15.35 10.40 -0.13
N ILE A 43 16.37 9.56 0.07
CA ILE A 43 16.28 8.32 0.83
C ILE A 43 17.30 8.35 1.96
N THR A 44 16.91 7.87 3.14
CA THR A 44 17.82 7.73 4.29
C THR A 44 17.61 6.40 5.00
N THR A 45 18.67 5.88 5.62
CA THR A 45 18.64 4.72 6.50
C THR A 45 18.66 5.22 7.94
N PHE A 46 17.66 4.84 8.72
CA PHE A 46 17.54 5.23 10.13
C PHE A 46 18.33 4.27 11.03
N ASP A 47 18.42 4.59 12.32
CA ASP A 47 19.16 3.80 13.33
C ASP A 47 18.67 2.34 13.45
N ASP A 48 17.43 2.08 13.03
CA ASP A 48 16.85 0.73 12.95
C ASP A 48 17.32 -0.06 11.71
N GLY A 49 18.25 0.48 10.93
CA GLY A 49 18.80 -0.12 9.71
C GLY A 49 17.83 -0.12 8.53
N ILE A 50 16.67 0.53 8.64
CA ILE A 50 15.63 0.48 7.60
C ILE A 50 15.64 1.77 6.78
N THR A 51 15.78 1.57 5.48
CA THR A 51 15.75 2.62 4.48
C THR A 51 14.33 3.12 4.21
N ARG A 52 14.14 4.44 4.17
CA ARG A 52 12.86 5.10 3.89
C ARG A 52 13.06 6.33 3.00
N THR A 53 12.06 6.64 2.17
CA THR A 53 12.01 7.89 1.41
C THR A 53 11.55 9.02 2.32
N ILE A 54 12.31 10.10 2.43
CA ILE A 54 11.99 11.26 3.28
C ILE A 54 11.54 12.50 2.48
N GLU A 55 11.86 12.56 1.19
CA GLU A 55 11.31 13.56 0.27
C GLU A 55 10.97 12.89 -1.06
N GLU A 56 9.73 13.10 -1.52
CA GLU A 56 9.23 12.64 -2.80
C GLU A 56 8.36 13.75 -3.40
N ASN A 57 8.75 14.25 -4.57
CA ASN A 57 8.00 15.26 -5.31
C ASN A 57 7.62 14.82 -6.72
N ASN A 58 8.04 13.63 -7.15
CA ASN A 58 7.74 13.03 -8.44
C ASN A 58 7.21 11.60 -8.21
N PRO A 59 5.98 11.48 -7.68
CA PRO A 59 5.44 10.21 -7.20
C PRO A 59 5.30 9.20 -8.33
N PHE A 60 5.46 7.94 -7.97
CA PHE A 60 5.41 6.81 -8.89
C PHE A 60 4.86 5.56 -8.20
N PHE A 61 4.53 4.54 -8.98
CA PHE A 61 4.41 3.18 -8.45
C PHE A 61 5.42 2.24 -9.11
N ALA A 62 5.98 1.34 -8.31
CA ALA A 62 6.77 0.22 -8.80
C ALA A 62 5.86 -0.99 -9.11
N VAL A 63 6.13 -1.71 -10.20
CA VAL A 63 5.31 -2.84 -10.66
C VAL A 63 6.00 -4.16 -10.38
N PHE A 64 5.33 -5.05 -9.66
CA PHE A 64 5.77 -6.41 -9.37
C PHE A 64 4.80 -7.38 -10.02
N LYS A 65 5.33 -8.31 -10.83
CA LYS A 65 4.51 -9.27 -11.57
C LYS A 65 4.85 -10.68 -11.12
N PRO A 66 3.84 -11.54 -10.91
CA PRO A 66 4.08 -12.95 -10.70
C PRO A 66 4.57 -13.58 -12.01
N LYS A 67 5.14 -14.78 -11.92
CA LYS A 67 5.45 -15.58 -13.12
C LYS A 67 4.19 -15.75 -13.95
N GLU A 68 4.35 -15.84 -15.27
CA GLU A 68 3.22 -15.81 -16.20
C GLU A 68 2.15 -16.87 -15.90
N PHE A 69 2.56 -18.09 -15.56
CA PHE A 69 1.67 -19.20 -15.22
C PHE A 69 0.98 -19.08 -13.84
N GLN A 70 1.45 -18.18 -12.97
CA GLN A 70 0.85 -17.93 -11.64
C GLN A 70 -0.13 -16.76 -11.65
N ARG A 71 -0.27 -16.01 -12.76
CA ARG A 71 -1.13 -14.82 -12.81
C ARG A 71 -2.59 -15.18 -12.56
N ASN A 72 -3.15 -14.64 -11.48
CA ASN A 72 -4.55 -14.87 -11.10
C ASN A 72 -5.53 -13.81 -11.68
N GLY A 73 -5.02 -12.86 -12.47
CA GLY A 73 -5.82 -11.80 -13.09
C GLY A 73 -6.26 -10.69 -12.14
N LYS A 74 -5.75 -10.62 -10.90
CA LYS A 74 -6.14 -9.64 -9.88
C LYS A 74 -4.95 -8.74 -9.53
N ALA A 75 -5.25 -7.57 -9.00
CA ALA A 75 -4.24 -6.60 -8.60
C ALA A 75 -4.37 -6.14 -7.16
N ILE A 76 -3.22 -5.83 -6.53
CA ILE A 76 -3.13 -5.18 -5.23
C ILE A 76 -2.23 -3.95 -5.33
N ILE A 77 -2.76 -2.78 -4.97
CA ILE A 77 -2.00 -1.53 -4.85
C ILE A 77 -1.59 -1.37 -3.39
N ILE A 78 -0.31 -1.48 -3.09
CA ILE A 78 0.25 -1.28 -1.75
C ILE A 78 0.59 0.20 -1.55
N THR A 79 0.12 0.75 -0.44
CA THR A 79 0.40 2.10 0.04
C THR A 79 1.13 2.00 1.38
N PRO A 80 2.47 2.16 1.40
CA PRO A 80 3.25 2.10 2.63
C PRO A 80 2.89 3.21 3.62
N GLY A 81 3.20 3.00 4.88
CA GLY A 81 3.12 3.99 5.94
C GLY A 81 4.34 4.89 6.02
N GLY A 82 4.45 5.59 7.16
CA GLY A 82 5.51 6.57 7.43
C GLY A 82 5.03 7.92 7.93
N GLY A 83 3.78 8.01 8.41
CA GLY A 83 3.28 9.19 9.11
C GLY A 83 3.21 10.46 8.26
N TYR A 84 3.15 10.34 6.93
CA TYR A 84 3.23 11.44 5.95
C TYR A 84 4.54 12.22 5.90
N VAL A 85 5.51 11.91 6.76
CA VAL A 85 6.84 12.54 6.75
C VAL A 85 7.88 11.69 6.01
N ARG A 86 7.54 10.44 5.71
CA ARG A 86 8.37 9.48 4.98
C ARG A 86 7.51 8.36 4.40
N VAL A 87 8.10 7.54 3.53
CA VAL A 87 7.48 6.33 2.97
C VAL A 87 8.36 5.10 3.25
N ALA A 88 7.79 4.08 3.91
CA ALA A 88 8.48 2.84 4.27
C ALA A 88 8.47 1.80 3.13
N THR A 89 8.82 2.21 1.90
CA THR A 89 8.67 1.44 0.66
C THR A 89 9.30 0.04 0.73
N VAL A 90 10.50 -0.10 1.31
CA VAL A 90 11.18 -1.41 1.37
C VAL A 90 10.46 -2.35 2.33
N LYS A 91 10.23 -1.89 3.56
CA LYS A 91 9.68 -2.67 4.67
C LYS A 91 8.23 -3.11 4.43
N GLU A 92 7.38 -2.19 4.00
CA GLU A 92 5.92 -2.40 3.92
C GLU A 92 5.46 -2.59 2.47
N GLY A 93 6.21 -2.08 1.51
CA GLY A 93 5.94 -2.21 0.08
C GLY A 93 6.55 -3.46 -0.53
N TYR A 94 7.88 -3.48 -0.71
CA TYR A 94 8.56 -4.51 -1.52
C TYR A 94 8.57 -5.89 -0.88
N ALA A 95 8.72 -5.98 0.44
CA ALA A 95 8.61 -7.25 1.16
C ALA A 95 7.21 -7.88 0.95
N THR A 96 6.17 -7.07 1.14
CA THR A 96 4.77 -7.47 0.96
C THR A 96 4.46 -7.81 -0.50
N ALA A 97 4.96 -7.03 -1.45
CA ALA A 97 4.81 -7.32 -2.87
C ALA A 97 5.43 -8.66 -3.25
N SER A 98 6.61 -8.98 -2.70
CA SER A 98 7.29 -10.25 -2.94
C SER A 98 6.45 -11.45 -2.47
N TRP A 99 5.77 -11.34 -1.33
CA TRP A 99 4.84 -12.39 -0.87
C TRP A 99 3.59 -12.48 -1.76
N LEU A 100 2.97 -11.35 -2.09
CA LEU A 100 1.73 -11.34 -2.88
C LEU A 100 1.90 -11.81 -4.33
N ILE A 101 3.08 -11.62 -4.95
CA ILE A 101 3.32 -12.20 -6.29
C ILE A 101 3.44 -13.72 -6.25
N GLU A 102 3.88 -14.33 -5.14
CA GLU A 102 3.87 -15.80 -5.00
C GLU A 102 2.44 -16.34 -4.93
N LEU A 103 1.48 -15.52 -4.49
CA LEU A 103 0.05 -15.80 -4.52
C LEU A 103 -0.62 -15.45 -5.86
N GLY A 104 0.15 -15.00 -6.85
CA GLY A 104 -0.32 -14.76 -8.22
C GLY A 104 -0.90 -13.37 -8.50
N TYR A 105 -0.84 -12.44 -7.55
CA TYR A 105 -1.33 -11.07 -7.74
C TYR A 105 -0.31 -10.22 -8.50
N THR A 106 -0.80 -9.34 -9.39
CA THR A 106 0.03 -8.23 -9.88
C THR A 106 0.02 -7.11 -8.85
N VAL A 107 1.19 -6.66 -8.40
CA VAL A 107 1.30 -5.73 -7.27
C VAL A 107 1.90 -4.41 -7.71
N PHE A 108 1.34 -3.31 -7.22
CA PHE A 108 1.80 -1.96 -7.47
C PHE A 108 2.16 -1.31 -6.15
N VAL A 109 3.41 -0.91 -5.94
CA VAL A 109 3.85 -0.27 -4.69
C VAL A 109 3.94 1.22 -4.92
N LEU A 110 3.02 1.98 -4.31
CA LEU A 110 2.96 3.42 -4.41
C LEU A 110 4.04 4.10 -3.56
N GLN A 111 4.76 5.01 -4.18
CA GLN A 111 5.61 5.98 -3.54
C GLN A 111 4.98 7.37 -3.72
N TYR A 112 4.20 7.78 -2.72
CA TYR A 112 3.45 9.05 -2.72
C TYR A 112 4.28 10.21 -2.18
N ARG A 113 3.81 11.43 -2.45
CA ARG A 113 4.50 12.65 -2.05
C ARG A 113 4.62 12.81 -0.53
N VAL A 114 5.84 13.11 -0.10
CA VAL A 114 6.25 13.40 1.30
C VAL A 114 7.36 14.47 1.29
N PRO A 115 7.60 15.20 2.39
CA PRO A 115 6.88 15.19 3.66
C PRO A 115 5.63 16.09 3.67
N ASP A 116 4.72 15.87 4.63
CA ASP A 116 3.58 16.72 5.01
C ASP A 116 2.59 17.09 3.88
N LYS A 117 2.49 16.21 2.88
CA LYS A 117 1.72 16.41 1.65
C LYS A 117 0.44 15.57 1.61
N ARG A 118 -0.36 15.54 2.69
CA ARG A 118 -1.54 14.63 2.81
C ARG A 118 -2.52 14.73 1.64
N ALA A 119 -2.94 15.94 1.26
CA ALA A 119 -3.86 16.15 0.14
C ALA A 119 -3.25 15.70 -1.20
N ALA A 120 -1.98 16.00 -1.41
CA ALA A 120 -1.21 15.55 -2.57
C ALA A 120 -1.06 14.01 -2.61
N ALA A 121 -0.82 13.36 -1.47
CA ALA A 121 -0.75 11.92 -1.36
C ALA A 121 -2.10 11.24 -1.65
N LEU A 122 -3.24 11.88 -1.34
CA LEU A 122 -4.57 11.43 -1.75
C LEU A 122 -4.73 11.49 -3.27
N GLN A 123 -4.29 12.57 -3.92
CA GLN A 123 -4.26 12.65 -5.39
C GLN A 123 -3.43 11.51 -5.98
N ASP A 124 -2.29 11.19 -5.37
CA ASP A 124 -1.36 10.17 -5.86
C ASP A 124 -1.96 8.76 -5.80
N ILE A 125 -2.64 8.39 -4.71
CA ILE A 125 -3.33 7.08 -4.65
C ILE A 125 -4.52 7.02 -5.60
N GLN A 126 -5.31 8.09 -5.72
CA GLN A 126 -6.42 8.14 -6.66
C GLN A 126 -5.94 7.98 -8.10
N ARG A 127 -4.87 8.69 -8.47
CA ARG A 127 -4.22 8.60 -9.79
C ARG A 127 -3.61 7.22 -10.03
N THR A 128 -3.01 6.60 -9.01
CA THR A 128 -2.48 5.24 -9.10
C THR A 128 -3.58 4.24 -9.45
N ILE A 129 -4.72 4.28 -8.74
CA ILE A 129 -5.84 3.37 -9.01
C ILE A 129 -6.37 3.55 -10.44
N LYS A 130 -6.53 4.82 -10.88
CA LYS A 130 -6.96 5.17 -12.23
C LYS A 130 -6.01 4.68 -13.32
N LEU A 131 -4.70 4.86 -13.14
CA LEU A 131 -3.68 4.38 -14.07
C LEU A 131 -3.65 2.85 -14.14
N VAL A 132 -3.69 2.16 -12.99
CA VAL A 132 -3.73 0.69 -12.94
C VAL A 132 -4.99 0.16 -13.64
N ARG A 133 -6.15 0.75 -13.34
CA ARG A 133 -7.44 0.36 -13.94
C ARG A 133 -7.49 0.60 -15.44
N SER A 134 -7.07 1.77 -15.90
CA SER A 134 -7.04 2.11 -17.34
C SER A 134 -6.05 1.24 -18.12
N ASN A 135 -5.00 0.76 -17.46
CA ASN A 135 -3.99 -0.12 -18.06
C ASN A 135 -4.20 -1.61 -17.72
N ALA A 136 -5.39 -2.01 -17.29
CA ALA A 136 -5.67 -3.39 -16.86
C ALA A 136 -5.28 -4.44 -17.92
N LYS A 137 -5.54 -4.16 -19.21
CA LYS A 137 -5.13 -5.02 -20.34
C LYS A 137 -3.61 -5.17 -20.44
N LYS A 138 -2.84 -4.09 -20.26
CA LYS A 138 -1.36 -4.11 -20.25
C LYS A 138 -0.83 -5.04 -19.15
N TYR A 139 -1.48 -5.03 -18.00
CA TYR A 139 -1.06 -5.82 -16.84
C TYR A 139 -1.69 -7.23 -16.78
N ARG A 140 -2.61 -7.56 -17.70
CA ARG A 140 -3.40 -8.80 -17.70
C ARG A 140 -4.15 -9.01 -16.38
N ILE A 141 -4.78 -7.93 -15.90
CA ILE A 141 -5.65 -7.93 -14.71
C ILE A 141 -7.08 -7.55 -15.11
N ASP A 142 -8.04 -7.91 -14.27
CA ASP A 142 -9.43 -7.46 -14.36
C ASP A 142 -9.55 -6.06 -13.72
N PRO A 143 -10.04 -5.04 -14.45
CA PRO A 143 -10.20 -3.68 -13.92
C PRO A 143 -11.19 -3.58 -12.74
N ASN A 144 -12.01 -4.63 -12.50
CA ASN A 144 -12.94 -4.76 -11.39
C ASN A 144 -12.40 -5.61 -10.23
N LYS A 145 -11.15 -6.09 -10.31
CA LYS A 145 -10.49 -6.86 -9.24
C LYS A 145 -9.18 -6.21 -8.80
N ILE A 146 -9.28 -4.94 -8.42
CA ILE A 146 -8.16 -4.13 -7.90
C ILE A 146 -8.40 -3.84 -6.42
N ALA A 147 -7.64 -4.47 -5.53
CA ALA A 147 -7.64 -4.12 -4.11
C ALA A 147 -6.60 -3.03 -3.83
N ALA A 148 -6.85 -2.20 -2.83
CA ALA A 148 -5.84 -1.29 -2.27
C ALA A 148 -5.53 -1.73 -0.83
N MET A 149 -4.24 -1.87 -0.55
CA MET A 149 -3.68 -2.28 0.73
C MET A 149 -2.86 -1.13 1.31
N GLY A 150 -3.12 -0.78 2.56
CA GLY A 150 -2.43 0.33 3.21
C GLY A 150 -1.94 -0.04 4.60
N PHE A 151 -0.79 0.52 4.96
CA PHE A 151 -0.14 0.32 6.25
C PHE A 151 -0.04 1.65 7.00
N SER A 152 -0.44 1.73 8.28
CA SER A 152 -0.33 2.97 9.08
C SER A 152 -0.92 4.20 8.35
N ALA A 153 -0.13 5.25 8.09
CA ALA A 153 -0.52 6.41 7.29
C ALA A 153 -0.98 6.06 5.85
N GLY A 154 -0.43 5.00 5.25
CA GLY A 154 -0.90 4.51 3.97
C GLY A 154 -2.28 3.86 4.05
N ALA A 155 -2.65 3.29 5.19
CA ALA A 155 -3.98 2.78 5.45
C ALA A 155 -5.02 3.90 5.50
N HIS A 156 -4.66 5.07 6.04
CA HIS A 156 -5.46 6.29 5.97
C HIS A 156 -5.72 6.73 4.52
N LEU A 157 -4.70 6.70 3.64
CA LEU A 157 -4.89 7.02 2.22
C LEU A 157 -5.80 6.02 1.51
N VAL A 158 -5.64 4.72 1.76
CA VAL A 158 -6.50 3.68 1.20
C VAL A 158 -7.95 3.88 1.66
N ALA A 159 -8.14 4.17 2.94
CA ALA A 159 -9.41 4.54 3.52
C ALA A 159 -10.05 5.75 2.81
N LEU A 160 -9.31 6.85 2.62
CA LEU A 160 -9.80 8.03 1.91
C LEU A 160 -10.16 7.74 0.44
N ALA A 161 -9.39 6.89 -0.25
CA ALA A 161 -9.64 6.55 -1.64
C ALA A 161 -10.81 5.57 -1.83
N GLY A 162 -11.04 4.68 -0.86
CA GLY A 162 -12.10 3.66 -0.93
C GLY A 162 -13.41 4.03 -0.26
N MET A 163 -13.39 5.01 0.64
CA MET A 163 -14.58 5.57 1.28
C MET A 163 -15.03 6.86 0.61
N GLY A 164 -16.27 7.27 0.88
CA GLY A 164 -16.87 8.49 0.36
C GLY A 164 -17.26 8.44 -1.11
N LYS A 165 -17.59 9.62 -1.67
CA LYS A 165 -18.24 9.76 -2.97
C LYS A 165 -17.31 9.53 -4.18
N ASN A 166 -16.06 9.09 -3.95
CA ASN A 166 -15.05 8.91 -5.01
C ASN A 166 -14.83 10.22 -5.79
N GLU A 167 -14.76 11.33 -5.07
CA GLU A 167 -14.52 12.66 -5.63
C GLU A 167 -13.07 12.79 -6.11
N GLN A 168 -12.89 13.35 -7.29
CA GLN A 168 -11.56 13.63 -7.84
C GLN A 168 -10.94 14.83 -7.10
N THR A 169 -9.71 14.67 -6.63
CA THR A 169 -9.04 15.68 -5.78
C THR A 169 -8.00 16.52 -6.52
N TYR A 170 -7.98 16.44 -7.85
CA TYR A 170 -7.09 17.15 -8.77
C TYR A 170 -7.82 17.40 -10.10
N ASP A 171 -7.38 18.35 -10.90
CA ASP A 171 -7.94 18.58 -12.23
C ASP A 171 -7.66 17.39 -13.16
N THR A 172 -8.57 17.10 -14.07
CA THR A 172 -8.39 16.01 -15.05
C THR A 172 -7.07 16.18 -15.79
N TYR A 173 -6.19 15.19 -15.64
CA TYR A 173 -4.82 15.22 -16.13
C TYR A 173 -4.70 14.64 -17.54
N ASP A 174 -5.33 13.49 -17.78
CA ASP A 174 -5.39 12.82 -19.08
C ASP A 174 -6.56 11.84 -19.17
N GLN A 175 -6.65 11.08 -20.28
CA GLN A 175 -7.73 10.13 -20.51
C GLN A 175 -7.85 9.01 -19.45
N ASN A 176 -6.79 8.71 -18.68
CA ASN A 176 -6.86 7.70 -17.62
C ASN A 176 -7.69 8.18 -16.43
N ASP A 177 -8.04 9.46 -16.34
CA ASP A 177 -8.86 10.00 -15.27
C ASP A 177 -10.36 9.79 -15.46
N SER A 178 -10.79 9.26 -16.61
CA SER A 178 -12.20 8.98 -16.90
C SER A 178 -12.73 7.74 -16.19
N VAL A 179 -11.90 6.97 -15.49
CA VAL A 179 -12.30 5.80 -14.69
C VAL A 179 -12.36 6.15 -13.20
N SER A 180 -13.09 5.35 -12.43
CA SER A 180 -13.16 5.50 -10.98
C SER A 180 -11.77 5.43 -10.33
N SER A 181 -11.56 6.15 -9.22
CA SER A 181 -10.41 5.99 -8.32
C SER A 181 -10.72 5.10 -7.12
N ARG A 182 -11.94 4.58 -6.97
CA ARG A 182 -12.32 3.70 -5.86
C ARG A 182 -11.73 2.30 -6.12
N PRO A 183 -10.95 1.69 -5.21
CA PRO A 183 -10.56 0.29 -5.33
C PRO A 183 -11.79 -0.62 -5.18
N ASN A 184 -11.69 -1.88 -5.58
CA ASN A 184 -12.77 -2.86 -5.45
C ASN A 184 -12.81 -3.48 -4.04
N ARG A 185 -11.71 -3.40 -3.30
CA ARG A 185 -11.54 -3.89 -1.92
C ARG A 185 -10.51 -3.04 -1.17
N MET A 186 -10.68 -2.89 0.14
CA MET A 186 -9.71 -2.25 1.02
C MET A 186 -9.07 -3.27 1.96
N ILE A 187 -7.75 -3.16 2.15
CA ILE A 187 -6.98 -3.95 3.10
C ILE A 187 -6.24 -2.97 4.00
N ILE A 188 -6.62 -2.90 5.26
CA ILE A 188 -6.24 -1.86 6.22
C ILE A 188 -5.41 -2.51 7.32
N ILE A 189 -4.12 -2.25 7.37
CA ILE A 189 -3.19 -2.91 8.29
C ILE A 189 -2.59 -1.86 9.25
N TYR A 190 -2.79 -2.04 10.56
CA TYR A 190 -2.43 -1.11 11.64
C TYR A 190 -2.66 0.37 11.32
N PRO A 191 -3.88 0.80 10.97
CA PRO A 191 -4.12 2.15 10.50
C PRO A 191 -3.85 3.22 11.56
N GLY A 192 -3.51 4.42 11.09
CA GLY A 192 -3.52 5.64 11.90
C GLY A 192 -4.43 6.71 11.28
N TYR A 193 -4.70 7.77 12.03
CA TYR A 193 -5.45 8.96 11.59
C TYR A 193 -6.94 8.73 11.21
N LEU A 194 -7.53 7.59 11.54
CA LEU A 194 -8.94 7.30 11.29
C LEU A 194 -9.85 7.75 12.44
N ASP A 195 -9.37 7.77 13.68
CA ASP A 195 -10.18 8.01 14.88
C ASP A 195 -10.29 9.49 15.30
N GLY A 196 -10.32 10.41 14.33
CA GLY A 196 -10.38 11.86 14.57
C GLY A 196 -11.74 12.40 15.02
N GLY A 197 -12.78 11.56 15.07
CA GLY A 197 -14.13 11.96 15.47
C GLY A 197 -14.30 12.08 16.99
N PRO A 198 -15.44 12.64 17.47
CA PRO A 198 -15.76 12.72 18.89
C PRO A 198 -15.65 11.36 19.57
N ASN A 199 -15.06 11.30 20.78
CA ASN A 199 -14.82 10.06 21.51
C ASN A 199 -14.03 9.00 20.71
N ARG A 200 -13.12 9.44 19.83
CA ARG A 200 -12.30 8.57 18.99
C ARG A 200 -13.14 7.68 18.05
N THR A 201 -14.25 8.24 17.56
CA THR A 201 -15.03 7.68 16.45
C THR A 201 -14.35 8.00 15.11
N LEU A 202 -14.87 7.45 14.02
CA LEU A 202 -14.33 7.71 12.68
C LEU A 202 -14.37 9.21 12.37
N GLY A 203 -13.28 9.74 11.82
CA GLY A 203 -13.15 11.14 11.43
C GLY A 203 -14.20 11.57 10.40
N SER A 204 -14.59 12.85 10.44
CA SER A 204 -15.62 13.43 9.56
C SER A 204 -15.23 13.48 8.09
N GLU A 205 -13.95 13.37 7.78
CA GLU A 205 -13.41 13.26 6.42
C GLU A 205 -13.77 11.94 5.74
N PHE A 206 -14.21 10.93 6.51
CA PHE A 206 -14.65 9.65 6.00
C PHE A 206 -16.17 9.60 5.90
N THR A 207 -16.65 9.28 4.70
CA THR A 207 -18.07 8.97 4.49
C THR A 207 -18.23 7.48 4.23
N VAL A 208 -18.89 6.77 5.15
CA VAL A 208 -19.20 5.35 5.03
C VAL A 208 -20.66 5.13 4.64
N SER A 209 -20.92 4.06 3.87
CA SER A 209 -22.24 3.68 3.39
C SER A 209 -22.27 2.17 3.14
N LYS A 210 -23.43 1.58 2.89
CA LYS A 210 -23.52 0.15 2.51
C LYS A 210 -22.75 -0.15 1.21
N GLU A 211 -22.53 0.86 0.37
CA GLU A 211 -21.73 0.79 -0.87
C GLU A 211 -20.23 0.93 -0.65
N THR A 212 -19.77 1.20 0.58
CA THR A 212 -18.35 1.15 0.90
C THR A 212 -17.82 -0.25 0.63
N VAL A 213 -16.69 -0.33 -0.06
CA VAL A 213 -16.15 -1.59 -0.57
C VAL A 213 -15.77 -2.55 0.56
N PRO A 214 -15.80 -3.88 0.31
CA PRO A 214 -15.41 -4.86 1.32
C PRO A 214 -14.04 -4.54 1.91
N THR A 215 -13.96 -4.54 3.23
CA THR A 215 -12.79 -4.07 3.96
C THR A 215 -12.27 -5.15 4.91
N PHE A 216 -11.00 -5.51 4.74
CA PHE A 216 -10.25 -6.31 5.71
C PHE A 216 -9.45 -5.37 6.62
N ILE A 217 -9.48 -5.60 7.92
CA ILE A 217 -8.75 -4.82 8.91
C ILE A 217 -7.96 -5.77 9.81
N PHE A 218 -6.67 -5.50 9.99
CA PHE A 218 -5.86 -6.21 11.00
C PHE A 218 -5.07 -5.21 11.86
N GLN A 219 -5.09 -5.40 13.18
CA GLN A 219 -4.37 -4.56 14.14
C GLN A 219 -3.95 -5.33 15.39
N THR A 220 -3.06 -4.77 16.22
CA THR A 220 -2.72 -5.34 17.54
C THR A 220 -3.32 -4.50 18.66
N MET A 221 -3.70 -5.15 19.76
CA MET A 221 -4.31 -4.47 20.92
C MET A 221 -3.32 -3.63 21.72
N ASP A 222 -2.03 -4.00 21.70
CA ASP A 222 -0.94 -3.28 22.35
C ASP A 222 -0.39 -2.09 21.53
N ASP A 223 -0.91 -1.86 20.32
CA ASP A 223 -0.62 -0.66 19.54
C ASP A 223 -1.42 0.54 20.09
N ASN A 224 -0.75 1.65 20.37
CA ASN A 224 -1.38 2.92 20.76
C ASN A 224 -2.43 3.40 19.73
N GLY A 225 -2.29 2.99 18.47
CA GLY A 225 -3.21 3.25 17.37
C GLY A 225 -4.39 2.28 17.27
N ALA A 226 -4.54 1.29 18.16
CA ALA A 226 -5.57 0.25 18.07
C ALA A 226 -7.00 0.80 17.84
N GLN A 227 -7.32 1.93 18.48
CA GLN A 227 -8.61 2.60 18.37
C GLN A 227 -9.01 2.97 16.93
N ASN A 228 -8.04 3.23 16.04
CA ASN A 228 -8.30 3.50 14.62
C ASN A 228 -9.04 2.35 13.93
N SER A 229 -8.70 1.10 14.28
CA SER A 229 -9.35 -0.08 13.70
C SER A 229 -10.76 -0.28 14.23
N PHE A 230 -10.96 -0.03 15.53
CA PHE A 230 -12.30 -0.07 16.13
C PHE A 230 -13.21 1.01 15.53
N ALA A 231 -12.73 2.25 15.41
CA ALA A 231 -13.47 3.36 14.83
C ALA A 231 -13.97 3.04 13.41
N LEU A 232 -13.08 2.52 12.56
CA LEU A 232 -13.42 2.15 11.20
C LEU A 232 -14.37 0.94 11.14
N ALA A 233 -14.06 -0.14 11.87
CA ALA A 233 -14.87 -1.35 11.85
C ALA A 233 -16.30 -1.09 12.34
N GLN A 234 -16.45 -0.31 13.41
CA GLN A 234 -17.77 0.06 13.95
C GLN A 234 -18.56 0.90 12.96
N ALA A 235 -17.92 1.89 12.31
CA ALA A 235 -18.58 2.73 11.33
C ALA A 235 -19.05 1.93 10.10
N LEU A 236 -18.21 1.04 9.57
CA LEU A 236 -18.57 0.13 8.47
C LEU A 236 -19.72 -0.80 8.86
N LYS A 237 -19.66 -1.39 10.06
CA LYS A 237 -20.72 -2.26 10.57
C LYS A 237 -22.05 -1.53 10.70
N ASN A 238 -22.05 -0.31 11.26
CA ASN A 238 -23.24 0.51 11.41
C ASN A 238 -23.84 0.94 10.07
N ALA A 239 -22.99 1.16 9.06
CA ALA A 239 -23.42 1.51 7.71
C ALA A 239 -23.93 0.29 6.90
N GLY A 240 -23.80 -0.93 7.43
CA GLY A 240 -24.18 -2.17 6.74
C GLY A 240 -23.18 -2.62 5.67
N SER A 241 -21.94 -2.11 5.68
CA SER A 241 -20.87 -2.51 4.75
C SER A 241 -20.26 -3.86 5.15
N SER A 242 -19.60 -4.53 4.19
CA SER A 242 -18.81 -5.73 4.47
C SER A 242 -17.49 -5.36 5.15
N VAL A 243 -17.29 -5.87 6.36
CA VAL A 243 -16.06 -5.67 7.14
C VAL A 243 -15.65 -6.96 7.84
N GLU A 244 -14.35 -7.26 7.79
CA GLU A 244 -13.69 -8.30 8.58
C GLU A 244 -12.59 -7.67 9.42
N LEU A 245 -12.66 -7.80 10.74
CA LEU A 245 -11.69 -7.26 11.69
C LEU A 245 -11.01 -8.39 12.45
N HIS A 246 -9.68 -8.42 12.40
CA HIS A 246 -8.84 -9.30 13.20
C HIS A 246 -7.94 -8.49 14.12
N MET A 247 -7.78 -8.96 15.36
CA MET A 247 -6.83 -8.36 16.28
C MET A 247 -6.05 -9.41 17.07
N THR A 248 -4.75 -9.20 17.23
CA THR A 248 -3.92 -9.98 18.15
C THR A 248 -3.63 -9.20 19.43
N PRO A 249 -3.47 -9.85 20.59
CA PRO A 249 -3.20 -9.14 21.84
C PRO A 249 -1.88 -8.35 21.82
N VAL A 250 -0.85 -8.88 21.16
CA VAL A 250 0.51 -8.35 21.16
C VAL A 250 1.10 -8.37 19.75
N GLY A 251 1.91 -7.35 19.43
CA GLY A 251 2.70 -7.26 18.21
C GLY A 251 3.19 -5.84 17.90
N GLY A 252 2.68 -4.83 18.62
CA GLY A 252 3.06 -3.43 18.48
C GLY A 252 2.70 -2.81 17.13
N HIS A 253 3.18 -1.60 16.88
CA HIS A 253 2.95 -0.90 15.62
C HIS A 253 3.96 -1.31 14.54
N GLY A 254 3.54 -1.27 13.26
CA GLY A 254 4.47 -1.37 12.13
C GLY A 254 5.18 -2.72 12.05
N TYR A 255 4.51 -3.82 12.37
CA TYR A 255 5.11 -5.16 12.33
C TYR A 255 5.39 -5.68 10.91
N SER A 256 4.74 -5.13 9.88
CA SER A 256 4.87 -5.56 8.47
C SER A 256 4.89 -7.10 8.35
N LEU A 257 5.93 -7.69 7.76
CA LEU A 257 6.18 -9.12 7.65
C LEU A 257 7.41 -9.57 8.47
N TYR A 258 7.71 -8.92 9.59
CA TYR A 258 8.87 -9.30 10.41
C TYR A 258 8.73 -10.69 11.03
N LYS A 259 9.67 -11.58 10.69
CA LYS A 259 9.75 -12.92 11.25
C LYS A 259 9.88 -12.86 12.78
N GLY A 260 9.14 -13.72 13.48
CA GLY A 260 9.12 -13.78 14.94
C GLY A 260 8.16 -12.79 15.62
N ASN A 261 7.58 -11.84 14.87
CA ASN A 261 6.49 -11.02 15.39
C ASN A 261 5.16 -11.76 15.19
N LYS A 262 4.42 -11.99 16.28
CA LYS A 262 3.16 -12.76 16.26
C LYS A 262 2.10 -12.17 15.32
N ALA A 263 2.00 -10.84 15.27
CA ALA A 263 1.06 -10.17 14.37
C ALA A 263 1.46 -10.36 12.91
N ALA A 264 2.75 -10.16 12.60
CA ALA A 264 3.33 -10.35 11.26
C ALA A 264 3.17 -11.78 10.71
N GLU A 265 3.15 -12.80 11.59
CA GLU A 265 2.93 -14.20 11.22
C GLU A 265 1.44 -14.59 11.11
N ALA A 266 0.54 -13.75 11.64
CA ALA A 266 -0.89 -14.01 11.71
C ALA A 266 -1.66 -13.34 10.57
N TRP A 267 -1.50 -12.02 10.39
CA TRP A 267 -2.29 -11.25 9.43
C TRP A 267 -2.23 -11.78 7.98
N PRO A 268 -1.10 -12.29 7.46
CA PRO A 268 -1.05 -12.79 6.09
C PRO A 268 -1.97 -13.99 5.89
N LYS A 269 -2.09 -14.85 6.90
CA LYS A 269 -2.93 -16.06 6.87
C LYS A 269 -4.41 -15.70 6.82
N TYR A 270 -4.83 -14.74 7.64
CA TYR A 270 -6.21 -14.25 7.63
C TYR A 270 -6.53 -13.54 6.31
N LEU A 271 -5.59 -12.72 5.82
CA LEU A 271 -5.79 -12.05 4.54
C LEU A 271 -5.87 -13.05 3.38
N GLU A 272 -5.05 -14.09 3.35
CA GLU A 272 -5.11 -15.15 2.35
C GLU A 272 -6.48 -15.83 2.31
N LEU A 273 -7.08 -16.09 3.49
CA LEU A 273 -8.43 -16.65 3.57
C LEU A 273 -9.46 -15.68 3.00
N TRP A 274 -9.44 -14.41 3.43
CA TRP A 274 -10.37 -13.40 2.96
C TRP A 274 -10.25 -13.10 1.46
N LEU A 275 -9.04 -13.18 0.91
CA LEU A 275 -8.77 -12.98 -0.51
C LEU A 275 -9.28 -14.13 -1.39
N LYS A 276 -9.61 -15.31 -0.84
CA LYS A 276 -10.28 -16.37 -1.62
C LYS A 276 -11.63 -15.91 -2.13
N ASP A 277 -12.33 -15.07 -1.37
CA ASP A 277 -13.61 -14.48 -1.76
C ASP A 277 -13.45 -13.30 -2.72
N PHE A 278 -12.21 -12.91 -3.06
CA PHE A 278 -11.93 -11.94 -4.12
C PHE A 278 -12.10 -12.58 -5.51
N MET A 279 -13.18 -13.34 -5.68
CA MET A 279 -13.58 -14.03 -6.90
C MET A 279 -14.22 -13.08 -7.89
#